data_AF-A0A962JX45-F1
#
_entry.id   AF-A0A962JX45-F1
#
_cell.length_a   1.000
_cell.length_b   1.000
_cell.length_c   1.000
_cell.angle_alpha   90.00
_cell.angle_beta   90.00
_cell.angle_gamma   90.00
#
_symmetry.space_group_name_H-M   'P 1'
#
loop_
_entity.id
_entity.type
_entity.pdbx_description
1 polymer ?
#
loop_
_entity_poly.entity_id
_entity_poly.type
_entity_poly.pdbx_seq_one_letter_code
_entity_poly.pdbx_strand_id
1 'polypeptide(L)'
;GKDVIGIEVPNATRETVVLRELLEDSEFSRRKSMLTLALGKDISGLPFYMDLRRAPHLMIAGTTGSGKSVLLNAVITSMLYKASPYELKFIMIDPKMLELSVYEDIPHLLHPVVTEPKRAAAALKWAVEEMERRYRVLSEEGVRDIETHNRNVEKLQTEDKWEKLLPYIVIVLDELADLMMIAPSEIKESITRL
;
A
#
# COMPACT_ATOMS: atom_id res chain seq x y z
N GLY A 1 8.86 26.74 -16.04
CA GLY A 1 8.38 27.69 -15.04
C GLY A 1 7.57 28.76 -15.73
N LYS A 2 6.57 29.35 -15.07
CA LYS A 2 5.88 30.56 -15.54
C LYS A 2 6.31 31.73 -14.65
N ASP A 3 6.46 32.92 -15.22
CA ASP A 3 6.88 34.14 -14.52
C ASP A 3 5.71 34.80 -13.76
N VAL A 4 4.91 34.00 -13.05
CA VAL A 4 3.73 34.47 -12.31
C VAL A 4 3.69 33.87 -10.90
N ILE A 5 3.13 34.62 -9.97
CA ILE A 5 2.86 34.15 -8.60
C ILE A 5 1.44 33.59 -8.56
N GLY A 6 1.30 32.34 -8.09
CA GLY A 6 0.00 31.72 -7.83
C GLY A 6 -0.47 32.02 -6.41
N ILE A 7 -1.73 32.44 -6.26
CA ILE A 7 -2.39 32.63 -4.97
C ILE A 7 -3.64 31.75 -5.00
N GLU A 8 -3.71 30.76 -4.10
CA GLU A 8 -4.86 29.85 -3.98
C GLU A 8 -5.80 30.36 -2.90
N VAL A 9 -7.05 30.63 -3.28
CA VAL A 9 -8.10 31.08 -2.36
C VAL A 9 -9.18 30.00 -2.30
N PRO A 10 -9.58 29.53 -1.11
CA PRO A 10 -10.61 28.51 -1.00
C PRO A 10 -11.95 29.03 -1.52
N ASN A 11 -12.65 28.18 -2.27
CA ASN A 11 -14.00 28.48 -2.75
C ASN A 11 -14.97 28.69 -1.57
N ALA A 12 -15.94 29.58 -1.75
CA ALA A 12 -17.00 29.83 -0.77
C ALA A 12 -17.83 28.57 -0.48
N THR A 13 -18.08 27.78 -1.53
CA THR A 13 -18.71 26.46 -1.46
C THR A 13 -17.70 25.41 -1.88
N ARG A 14 -17.37 24.49 -0.95
CA ARG A 14 -16.46 23.38 -1.22
C ARG A 14 -17.24 22.21 -1.79
N GLU A 15 -16.72 21.60 -2.84
CA GLU A 15 -17.25 20.35 -3.39
C GLU A 15 -16.55 19.15 -2.72
N THR A 16 -17.32 18.11 -2.44
CA THR A 16 -16.77 16.86 -1.91
C THR A 16 -16.24 16.00 -3.04
N VAL A 17 -14.98 15.59 -2.96
CA VAL A 17 -14.40 14.60 -3.87
C VAL A 17 -14.77 13.21 -3.37
N VAL A 18 -15.59 12.47 -4.13
CA VAL A 18 -16.02 11.12 -3.76
C VAL A 18 -15.09 10.10 -4.41
N LEU A 19 -14.57 9.15 -3.62
CA LEU A 19 -13.63 8.13 -4.10
C LEU A 19 -14.20 7.32 -5.28
N ARG A 20 -15.50 7.02 -5.26
CA ARG A 20 -16.19 6.28 -6.33
C ARG A 20 -15.95 6.90 -7.71
N GLU A 21 -16.00 8.23 -7.83
CA GLU A 21 -15.78 8.92 -9.11
C GLU A 21 -14.38 8.64 -9.66
N LEU A 22 -13.39 8.52 -8.78
CA LEU A 22 -12.01 8.24 -9.14
C LEU A 22 -11.81 6.77 -9.51
N LEU A 23 -12.51 5.85 -8.84
CA LEU A 23 -12.41 4.41 -9.10
C LEU A 23 -13.15 3.99 -10.37
N GLU A 24 -14.28 4.64 -10.69
CA GLU A 24 -15.06 4.40 -11.91
C GLU A 24 -14.45 5.07 -13.15
N ASP A 25 -13.45 5.95 -12.98
CA ASP A 25 -12.74 6.56 -14.09
C ASP A 25 -12.03 5.49 -14.96
N SER A 26 -12.23 5.61 -16.27
CA SER A 26 -11.53 4.83 -17.27
C SER A 26 -10.00 4.93 -17.17
N GLU A 27 -9.45 6.08 -16.76
CA GLU A 27 -8.00 6.24 -16.58
C GLU A 27 -7.50 5.34 -15.44
N PHE A 28 -8.21 5.32 -14.31
CA PHE A 28 -7.88 4.43 -13.20
C PHE A 28 -7.97 2.97 -13.62
N SER A 29 -9.06 2.56 -14.26
CA SER A 29 -9.29 1.17 -14.68
C SER A 29 -8.24 0.67 -15.68
N ARG A 30 -7.79 1.53 -16.61
CA ARG A 30 -6.76 1.19 -17.61
C ARG A 30 -5.35 1.05 -17.04
N ARG A 31 -5.07 1.61 -15.85
CA ARG A 31 -3.75 1.47 -15.21
C ARG A 31 -3.50 0.01 -14.82
N LYS A 32 -2.42 -0.57 -15.34
CA LYS A 32 -2.07 -1.98 -15.13
C LYS A 32 -1.53 -2.30 -13.73
N SER A 33 -1.02 -1.29 -13.01
CA SER A 33 -0.45 -1.52 -11.68
C SER A 33 -1.55 -1.81 -10.67
N MET A 34 -1.42 -2.94 -9.98
CA MET A 34 -2.24 -3.30 -8.82
C MET A 34 -2.06 -2.32 -7.65
N LEU A 35 -0.91 -1.63 -7.60
CA LEU A 35 -0.58 -0.64 -6.58
C LEU A 35 -0.89 0.80 -7.03
N THR A 36 -1.83 0.97 -7.96
CA THR A 36 -2.34 2.30 -8.32
C THR A 36 -3.26 2.82 -7.23
N LEU A 37 -3.03 4.05 -6.79
CA LEU A 37 -3.73 4.76 -5.72
C LEU A 37 -4.55 5.91 -6.31
N ALA A 38 -5.83 5.97 -5.99
CA ALA A 38 -6.71 7.11 -6.23
C ALA A 38 -6.65 8.05 -5.02
N LEU A 39 -5.99 9.20 -5.19
CA LEU A 39 -5.66 10.09 -4.07
C LEU A 39 -6.58 11.32 -3.97
N GLY A 40 -7.26 11.68 -5.05
CA GLY A 40 -8.14 12.85 -5.05
C GLY A 40 -8.23 13.51 -6.42
N LYS A 41 -8.47 14.82 -6.41
CA LYS A 41 -8.40 15.69 -7.58
C LYS A 41 -7.37 16.79 -7.32
N ASP A 42 -6.73 17.26 -8.38
CA ASP A 42 -5.85 18.42 -8.31
C ASP A 42 -6.65 19.74 -8.20
N ILE A 43 -5.95 20.88 -8.14
CA ILE A 43 -6.56 22.21 -8.07
C ILE A 43 -7.42 22.59 -9.28
N SER A 44 -7.28 21.85 -10.41
CA SER A 44 -8.10 22.02 -11.62
C SER A 44 -9.30 21.08 -11.64
N GLY A 45 -9.48 20.25 -10.61
CA GLY A 45 -10.55 19.25 -10.53
C GLY A 45 -10.26 17.97 -11.32
N LEU A 46 -9.03 17.81 -11.85
CA LEU A 46 -8.66 16.60 -12.59
C LEU A 46 -8.28 15.47 -11.63
N PRO A 47 -8.69 14.22 -11.89
CA PRO A 47 -8.29 13.08 -11.09
C PRO A 47 -6.78 12.96 -10.90
N PHE A 48 -6.36 12.66 -9.67
CA PHE A 48 -4.96 12.47 -9.32
C PHE A 48 -4.71 11.03 -8.86
N TYR A 49 -3.91 10.32 -9.66
CA TYR A 49 -3.57 8.92 -9.45
C TYR A 49 -2.06 8.72 -9.33
N MET A 50 -1.63 7.96 -8.34
CA MET A 50 -0.23 7.60 -8.11
C MET A 50 -0.03 6.09 -8.27
N ASP A 51 1.16 5.63 -8.71
CA ASP A 51 1.54 4.21 -8.67
C ASP A 51 2.59 4.05 -7.57
N LEU A 52 2.27 3.28 -6.51
CA LEU A 52 3.16 3.12 -5.37
C LEU A 52 4.51 2.52 -5.79
N ARG A 53 4.59 1.73 -6.87
CA ARG A 53 5.88 1.18 -7.35
C ARG A 53 6.90 2.26 -7.73
N ARG A 54 6.44 3.46 -8.13
CA ARG A 54 7.31 4.58 -8.50
C ARG A 54 7.81 5.37 -7.29
N ALA A 55 7.13 5.24 -6.16
CA ALA A 55 7.48 5.81 -4.86
C ALA A 55 7.25 4.70 -3.83
N PRO A 56 8.16 3.71 -3.76
CA PRO A 56 7.89 2.37 -3.21
C PRO A 56 7.40 2.36 -1.77
N HIS A 57 7.67 3.43 -1.03
CA HIS A 57 7.19 3.65 0.33
C HIS A 57 6.45 4.98 0.41
N LEU A 58 5.32 4.99 1.13
CA LEU A 58 4.46 6.16 1.31
C LEU A 58 4.36 6.51 2.80
N MET A 59 4.67 7.76 3.13
CA MET A 59 4.44 8.33 4.46
C MET A 59 3.22 9.24 4.42
N ILE A 60 2.24 8.98 5.29
CA ILE A 60 1.05 9.82 5.46
C ILE A 60 1.14 10.49 6.83
N ALA A 61 1.14 11.82 6.84
CA ALA A 61 1.17 12.63 8.07
C ALA A 61 0.06 13.69 8.03
N GLY A 62 -0.53 13.97 9.18
CA GLY A 62 -1.58 14.97 9.32
C GLY A 62 -2.06 15.05 10.77
N THR A 63 -2.60 16.21 11.16
CA THR A 63 -3.21 16.40 12.48
C THR A 63 -4.57 15.70 12.56
N THR A 64 -5.11 15.51 13.77
CA THR A 64 -6.47 15.00 13.96
C THR A 64 -7.48 15.84 13.18
N GLY A 65 -8.36 15.18 12.41
CA GLY A 65 -9.37 15.84 11.58
C GLY A 65 -8.87 16.36 10.23
N SER A 66 -7.57 16.23 9.91
CA SER A 66 -7.02 16.61 8.59
C SER A 66 -7.39 15.65 7.45
N GLY A 67 -7.92 14.46 7.78
CA GLY A 67 -8.30 13.44 6.81
C GLY A 67 -7.28 12.32 6.59
N LYS A 68 -6.25 12.17 7.45
CA LYS A 68 -5.28 11.04 7.40
C LYS A 68 -5.97 9.69 7.23
N SER A 69 -6.91 9.39 8.11
CA SER A 69 -7.66 8.12 8.13
C SER A 69 -8.47 7.91 6.86
N VAL A 70 -9.10 8.98 6.34
CA VAL A 70 -9.86 8.93 5.09
C VAL A 70 -8.93 8.63 3.91
N LEU A 71 -7.76 9.27 3.86
CA LEU A 71 -6.74 9.02 2.85
C LEU A 71 -6.19 7.58 2.94
N LEU A 72 -5.92 7.08 4.15
CA LEU A 72 -5.47 5.71 4.38
C LEU A 72 -6.47 4.70 3.81
N ASN A 73 -7.75 4.88 4.12
CA ASN A 73 -8.83 4.04 3.58
C ASN A 73 -8.95 4.15 2.06
N ALA A 74 -8.77 5.35 1.48
CA ALA A 74 -8.75 5.53 0.03
C ALA A 74 -7.58 4.78 -0.64
N VAL A 75 -6.40 4.79 -0.02
CA VAL A 75 -5.21 4.04 -0.48
C VAL A 75 -5.49 2.54 -0.47
N ILE A 76 -5.97 1.99 0.65
CA ILE A 76 -6.26 0.54 0.78
C ILE A 76 -7.35 0.14 -0.22
N THR A 77 -8.44 0.91 -0.28
CA THR A 77 -9.57 0.63 -1.18
C THR A 77 -9.15 0.67 -2.65
N SER A 78 -8.27 1.61 -3.05
CA SER A 78 -7.76 1.67 -4.42
C SER A 78 -7.08 0.37 -4.84
N MET A 79 -6.30 -0.24 -3.94
CA MET A 79 -5.63 -1.50 -4.20
C MET A 79 -6.62 -2.68 -4.22
N LEU A 80 -7.58 -2.72 -3.29
CA LEU A 80 -8.62 -3.76 -3.25
C LEU A 80 -9.50 -3.79 -4.51
N TYR A 81 -9.75 -2.64 -5.13
CA TYR A 81 -10.46 -2.54 -6.41
C TYR A 81 -9.63 -2.99 -7.62
N LYS A 82 -8.32 -3.22 -7.44
CA LYS A 82 -7.40 -3.59 -8.52
C LYS A 82 -6.76 -4.96 -8.40
N ALA A 83 -6.68 -5.52 -7.20
CA ALA A 83 -5.89 -6.72 -6.95
C ALA A 83 -6.70 -7.80 -6.26
N SER A 84 -6.57 -9.03 -6.76
CA SER A 84 -7.09 -10.21 -6.08
C SER A 84 -6.19 -10.62 -4.88
N PRO A 85 -6.68 -11.47 -3.97
CA PRO A 85 -5.89 -11.98 -2.84
C PRO A 85 -4.64 -12.79 -3.22
N TYR A 86 -4.54 -13.24 -4.47
CA TYR A 86 -3.37 -13.97 -5.00
C TYR A 86 -2.30 -13.04 -5.55
N GLU A 87 -2.68 -11.79 -5.85
CA GLU A 87 -1.82 -10.77 -6.43
C GLU A 87 -1.31 -9.78 -5.38
N LEU A 88 -2.12 -9.52 -4.35
CA LEU A 88 -1.82 -8.58 -3.29
C LEU A 88 -2.18 -9.16 -1.93
N LYS A 89 -1.26 -8.94 -0.99
CA LYS A 89 -1.38 -9.29 0.40
C LYS A 89 -1.08 -8.08 1.29
N PHE A 90 -1.78 -8.00 2.42
CA PHE A 90 -1.60 -6.95 3.42
C PHE A 90 -1.05 -7.50 4.73
N ILE A 91 -0.16 -6.73 5.33
CA ILE A 91 0.17 -6.76 6.75
C ILE A 91 -0.38 -5.46 7.32
N MET A 92 -1.37 -5.55 8.20
CA MET A 92 -1.99 -4.38 8.82
C MET A 92 -1.60 -4.31 10.30
N ILE A 93 -1.11 -3.14 10.71
CA ILE A 93 -0.69 -2.88 12.09
C ILE A 93 -1.44 -1.65 12.60
N ASP A 94 -2.30 -1.88 13.58
CA ASP A 94 -3.16 -0.88 14.21
C ASP A 94 -3.13 -1.08 15.73
N PRO A 95 -2.19 -0.42 16.44
CA PRO A 95 -2.06 -0.56 17.88
C PRO A 95 -3.24 0.04 18.66
N LYS A 96 -4.06 0.90 18.02
CA LYS A 96 -5.19 1.58 18.67
C LYS A 96 -6.53 0.92 18.35
N MET A 97 -6.58 0.02 17.37
CA MET A 97 -7.80 -0.67 16.91
C MET A 97 -8.90 0.30 16.47
N LEU A 98 -8.52 1.38 15.81
CA LEU A 98 -9.45 2.44 15.40
C LEU A 98 -9.68 2.44 13.89
N GLU A 99 -8.63 2.22 13.11
CA GLU A 99 -8.63 2.53 11.68
C GLU A 99 -8.63 1.27 10.81
N LEU A 100 -7.84 0.25 11.18
CA LEU A 100 -7.64 -0.92 10.33
C LEU A 100 -8.47 -2.13 10.75
N SER A 101 -9.09 -2.13 11.93
CA SER A 101 -9.94 -3.25 12.39
C SER A 101 -11.15 -3.52 11.48
N VAL A 102 -11.57 -2.54 10.66
CA VAL A 102 -12.62 -2.74 9.65
C VAL A 102 -12.20 -3.72 8.54
N TYR A 103 -10.90 -3.92 8.34
CA TYR A 103 -10.35 -4.83 7.34
C TYR A 103 -10.06 -6.22 7.90
N GLU A 104 -10.46 -6.52 9.14
CA GLU A 104 -10.34 -7.87 9.68
C GLU A 104 -11.03 -8.89 8.74
N ASP A 105 -10.47 -10.09 8.66
CA ASP A 105 -10.98 -11.22 7.86
C ASP A 105 -11.02 -11.03 6.33
N ILE A 106 -10.53 -9.93 5.76
CA ILE A 106 -10.39 -9.84 4.30
C ILE A 106 -9.39 -10.90 3.80
N PRO A 107 -9.63 -11.54 2.64
CA PRO A 107 -8.76 -12.62 2.14
C PRO A 107 -7.34 -12.13 1.75
N HIS A 108 -7.15 -10.82 1.63
CA HIS A 108 -5.85 -10.21 1.36
C HIS A 108 -4.94 -10.16 2.60
N LEU A 109 -5.44 -10.33 3.82
CA LEU A 109 -4.58 -10.32 5.00
C LEU A 109 -3.67 -11.56 5.05
N LEU A 110 -2.39 -11.36 5.38
CA LEU A 110 -1.46 -12.47 5.67
C LEU A 110 -1.63 -13.03 7.08
N HIS A 111 -2.07 -12.18 7.99
CA HIS A 111 -2.39 -12.51 9.37
C HIS A 111 -3.46 -11.52 9.87
N PRO A 112 -4.18 -11.84 10.97
CA PRO A 112 -5.11 -10.92 11.63
C PRO A 112 -4.48 -9.55 11.92
N VAL A 113 -5.28 -8.48 12.00
CA VAL A 113 -4.74 -7.13 12.24
C VAL A 113 -3.90 -7.11 13.51
N VAL A 114 -2.66 -6.64 13.40
CA VAL A 114 -1.71 -6.66 14.52
C VAL A 114 -1.93 -5.44 15.41
N THR A 115 -2.30 -5.72 16.65
CA THR A 115 -2.57 -4.69 17.66
C THR A 115 -1.44 -4.59 18.69
N GLU A 116 -0.70 -5.68 18.92
CA GLU A 116 0.39 -5.70 19.89
C GLU A 116 1.71 -5.20 19.27
N PRO A 117 2.38 -4.19 19.86
CA PRO A 117 3.65 -3.64 19.35
C PRO A 117 4.78 -4.66 19.19
N LYS A 118 4.86 -5.66 20.09
CA LYS A 118 5.85 -6.75 19.97
C LYS A 118 5.57 -7.64 18.75
N ARG A 119 4.28 -7.92 18.47
CA ARG A 119 3.89 -8.65 17.26
C ARG A 119 4.13 -7.81 16.01
N ALA A 120 3.98 -6.49 16.10
CA ALA A 120 4.30 -5.60 15.00
C ALA A 120 5.78 -5.66 14.61
N ALA A 121 6.67 -5.63 15.61
CA ALA A 121 8.11 -5.84 15.39
C ALA A 121 8.40 -7.20 14.75
N ALA A 122 7.74 -8.27 15.20
CA ALA A 122 7.87 -9.59 14.60
C ALA A 122 7.37 -9.65 13.15
N ALA A 123 6.24 -8.99 12.84
CA ALA A 123 5.69 -8.92 11.49
C ALA A 123 6.62 -8.17 10.51
N LEU A 124 7.21 -7.06 10.95
CA LEU A 124 8.19 -6.32 10.16
C LEU A 124 9.48 -7.14 9.96
N LYS A 125 9.95 -7.84 10.99
CA LYS A 125 11.09 -8.75 10.87
C LYS A 125 10.82 -9.87 9.86
N TRP A 126 9.62 -10.48 9.92
CA TRP A 126 9.19 -11.47 8.94
C TRP A 126 9.19 -10.90 7.52
N ALA A 127 8.72 -9.66 7.34
CA ALA A 127 8.74 -9.02 6.02
C ALA A 127 10.16 -8.83 5.47
N VAL A 128 11.14 -8.51 6.32
CA VAL A 128 12.56 -8.45 5.94
C VAL A 128 13.08 -9.85 5.54
N GLU A 129 12.75 -10.90 6.30
CA GLU A 129 13.13 -12.28 5.97
C GLU A 129 12.49 -12.75 4.66
N GLU A 130 11.23 -12.37 4.40
CA GLU A 130 10.52 -12.66 3.14
C GLU A 130 11.14 -11.90 1.97
N MET A 131 11.55 -10.64 2.16
CA MET A 131 12.30 -9.89 1.16
C MET A 131 13.61 -10.60 0.78
N GLU A 132 14.39 -11.04 1.77
CA GLU A 132 15.64 -11.79 1.54
C GLU A 132 15.39 -13.15 0.87
N ARG A 133 14.30 -13.85 1.22
CA ARG A 133 13.87 -15.08 0.53
C ARG A 133 13.56 -14.79 -0.95
N ARG A 134 12.79 -13.75 -1.24
CA ARG A 134 12.42 -13.37 -2.61
C ARG A 134 13.64 -12.98 -3.44
N TYR A 135 14.59 -12.24 -2.87
CA TYR A 135 15.84 -11.95 -3.58
C TYR A 135 16.60 -13.21 -4.02
N ARG A 136 16.63 -14.25 -3.18
CA ARG A 136 17.23 -15.54 -3.55
C ARG A 136 16.48 -16.21 -4.71
N VAL A 137 15.16 -16.29 -4.62
CA VAL A 137 14.30 -16.86 -5.70
C VAL A 137 14.52 -16.11 -7.02
N LEU A 138 14.49 -14.78 -6.99
CA LEU A 138 14.70 -13.96 -8.18
C LEU A 138 16.11 -14.15 -8.77
N SER A 139 17.13 -14.24 -7.92
CA SER A 139 18.51 -14.46 -8.33
C SER A 139 18.73 -15.85 -8.94
N GLU A 140 18.13 -16.90 -8.38
CA GLU A 140 18.22 -18.28 -8.89
C GLU A 140 17.59 -18.41 -10.28
N GLU A 141 16.51 -17.67 -10.55
CA GLU A 141 15.86 -17.62 -11.86
C GLU A 141 16.47 -16.59 -12.83
N GLY A 142 17.43 -15.76 -12.36
CA GLY A 142 18.07 -14.74 -13.18
C GLY A 142 17.17 -13.56 -13.55
N VAL A 143 16.12 -13.28 -12.76
CA VAL A 143 15.18 -12.17 -12.96
C VAL A 143 15.44 -11.04 -11.97
N ARG A 144 15.06 -9.81 -12.32
CA ARG A 144 15.34 -8.60 -11.52
C ARG A 144 14.17 -8.09 -10.71
N ASP A 145 12.96 -8.52 -11.03
CA ASP A 145 11.73 -8.01 -10.43
C ASP A 145 10.64 -9.09 -10.37
N ILE A 146 9.69 -8.86 -9.48
CA ILE A 146 8.56 -9.76 -9.19
C ILE A 146 7.61 -9.87 -10.37
N GLU A 147 7.44 -8.80 -11.16
CA GLU A 147 6.59 -8.83 -12.35
C GLU A 147 7.12 -9.79 -13.41
N THR A 148 8.43 -9.81 -13.63
CA THR A 148 9.08 -10.69 -14.58
C THR A 148 9.04 -12.14 -14.10
N HIS A 149 9.28 -12.36 -12.80
CA HIS A 149 9.11 -13.67 -12.17
C HIS A 149 7.69 -14.22 -12.36
N ASN A 150 6.67 -13.47 -11.93
CA ASN A 150 5.28 -13.91 -12.01
C ASN A 150 4.84 -14.17 -13.47
N ARG A 151 5.29 -13.34 -14.42
CA ARG A 151 5.01 -13.57 -15.85
C ARG A 151 5.65 -14.86 -16.38
N ASN A 152 6.81 -15.25 -15.87
CA ASN A 152 7.43 -16.52 -16.24
C ASN A 152 6.66 -17.70 -15.63
N VAL A 153 6.24 -17.58 -14.36
CA VAL A 153 5.41 -18.58 -13.67
C VAL A 153 4.07 -18.78 -14.37
N GLU A 154 3.41 -17.71 -14.83
CA GLU A 154 2.14 -17.78 -15.55
C GLU A 154 2.21 -18.55 -16.87
N LYS A 155 3.39 -18.58 -17.51
CA LYS A 155 3.62 -19.33 -18.75
C LYS A 155 3.82 -20.84 -18.51
N LEU A 156 4.05 -21.26 -17.25
CA LEU A 156 4.18 -22.66 -16.92
C LEU A 156 2.81 -23.37 -17.04
N GLN A 157 2.81 -24.53 -17.69
CA GLN A 157 1.61 -25.39 -17.80
C GLN A 157 1.57 -26.42 -16.66
N THR A 158 1.73 -25.96 -15.42
CA THR A 158 1.69 -26.82 -14.22
C THR A 158 0.52 -26.42 -13.33
N GLU A 159 -0.15 -27.38 -12.70
CA GLU A 159 -1.27 -27.12 -11.78
C GLU A 159 -0.82 -26.29 -10.55
N ASP A 160 0.40 -26.51 -10.07
CA ASP A 160 0.96 -25.84 -8.87
C ASP A 160 1.52 -24.43 -9.12
N LYS A 161 1.24 -23.82 -10.28
CA LYS A 161 1.80 -22.51 -10.64
C LYS A 161 1.40 -21.40 -9.65
N TRP A 162 0.26 -21.54 -8.98
CA TRP A 162 -0.23 -20.57 -8.01
C TRP A 162 0.60 -20.53 -6.72
N GLU A 163 1.27 -21.62 -6.35
CA GLU A 163 2.16 -21.66 -5.19
C GLU A 163 3.49 -20.94 -5.45
N LYS A 164 3.84 -20.78 -6.72
CA LYS A 164 5.07 -20.11 -7.16
C LYS A 164 4.87 -18.62 -7.40
N LEU A 165 3.63 -18.14 -7.53
CA LEU A 165 3.38 -16.71 -7.67
C LEU A 165 3.76 -15.98 -6.38
N LEU A 166 4.45 -14.86 -6.56
CA LEU A 166 4.79 -13.96 -5.46
C LEU A 166 3.80 -12.79 -5.48
N PRO A 167 2.86 -12.68 -4.52
CA PRO A 167 2.00 -11.52 -4.42
C PRO A 167 2.81 -10.30 -3.97
N TYR A 168 2.38 -9.09 -4.34
CA TYR A 168 2.85 -7.90 -3.63
C TYR A 168 2.44 -7.99 -2.16
N ILE A 169 3.32 -7.54 -1.28
CA ILE A 169 3.03 -7.41 0.14
C ILE A 169 3.07 -5.91 0.46
N VAL A 170 1.94 -5.37 0.92
CA VAL A 170 1.84 -3.99 1.38
C VAL A 170 1.69 -3.99 2.89
N ILE A 171 2.61 -3.33 3.57
CA ILE A 171 2.61 -3.18 5.01
C ILE A 171 2.00 -1.84 5.35
N VAL A 172 0.90 -1.85 6.09
CA VAL A 172 0.17 -0.65 6.50
C VAL A 172 0.34 -0.47 7.99
N LEU A 173 0.95 0.66 8.37
CA LEU A 173 1.13 1.08 9.75
C LEU A 173 0.23 2.30 9.99
N ASP A 174 -0.80 2.18 10.83
CA ASP A 174 -1.67 3.33 11.10
C ASP A 174 -0.93 4.43 11.89
N GLU A 175 -0.26 4.04 12.97
CA GLU A 175 0.47 4.96 13.84
C GLU A 175 1.89 4.45 14.13
N LEU A 176 2.84 4.90 13.31
CA LEU A 176 4.24 4.53 13.47
C LEU A 176 4.84 5.04 14.79
N ALA A 177 4.37 6.18 15.29
CA ALA A 177 4.90 6.78 16.51
C ALA A 177 4.70 5.87 17.73
N ASP A 178 3.53 5.24 17.85
CA ASP A 178 3.22 4.32 18.96
C ASP A 178 4.16 3.09 18.95
N LEU A 179 4.50 2.59 17.77
CA LEU A 179 5.45 1.47 17.62
C LEU A 179 6.87 1.89 18.01
N MET A 180 7.30 3.09 17.59
CA MET A 180 8.61 3.64 17.91
C MET A 180 8.82 3.90 19.41
N MET A 181 7.74 4.18 20.16
CA MET A 181 7.84 4.39 21.60
C MET A 181 8.14 3.10 22.38
N ILE A 182 7.79 1.94 21.82
CA ILE A 182 7.81 0.66 22.54
C ILE A 182 8.99 -0.22 22.11
N ALA A 183 9.29 -0.28 20.81
CA ALA A 183 10.37 -1.09 20.24
C ALA A 183 11.19 -0.29 19.19
N PRO A 184 11.82 0.83 19.59
CA PRO A 184 12.44 1.75 18.64
C PRO A 184 13.56 1.11 17.80
N SER A 185 14.35 0.21 18.40
CA SER A 185 15.50 -0.39 17.72
C SER A 185 15.04 -1.35 16.62
N GLU A 186 14.16 -2.28 16.96
CA GLU A 186 13.68 -3.34 16.07
C GLU A 186 12.84 -2.78 14.92
N ILE A 187 11.95 -1.82 15.22
CA ILE A 187 11.12 -1.21 14.18
C ILE A 187 11.99 -0.37 13.24
N LYS A 188 12.93 0.43 13.77
CA LYS A 188 13.82 1.26 12.93
C LYS A 188 14.72 0.41 12.06
N GLU A 189 15.30 -0.66 12.59
CA GLU A 189 16.12 -1.60 11.83
C GLU A 189 15.31 -2.20 10.68
N SER A 190 14.10 -2.70 10.96
CA SER A 190 13.26 -3.33 9.95
C SER A 190 12.83 -2.35 8.86
N ILE A 191 12.37 -1.16 9.22
CA ILE A 191 11.97 -0.11 8.25
C ILE A 191 13.15 0.37 7.41
N THR A 192 14.37 0.41 7.96
CA THR A 192 15.56 0.85 7.21
C THR A 192 16.03 -0.22 6.20
N ARG A 193 15.76 -1.51 6.49
CA ARG A 193 16.13 -2.61 5.60
C ARG A 193 15.12 -2.84 4.46
N LEU A 194 13.83 -2.54 4.70
CA LEU A 194 12.75 -2.59 3.70
C LEU A 194 12.80 -1.38 2.74
#